data_AF-A0A8S4E3W9-F1
#
_entry.id   AF-A0A8S4E3W9-F1
#
_cell.length_a   1.000
_cell.length_b   1.000
_cell.length_c   1.000
_cell.angle_alpha   90.00
_cell.angle_beta   90.00
_cell.angle_gamma   90.00
#
_symmetry.space_group_name_H-M   'P 1'
#
loop_
_entity.id
_entity.type
_entity.pdbx_description
1 polymer ?
#
loop_
_entity_poly.entity_id
_entity_poly.type
_entity_poly.pdbx_seq_one_letter_code
_entity_poly.pdbx_strand_id
1 'polypeptide(L)'
;MCWEHSAWSRAALAELLWQMAYAYCHELRRHSDALAALLLLDDSWQHHRIHNAIKGVSEERPGLLETAGRARGHYQKRAYACVKLVVGVLSRVPHALHALHAQGDARRRWRQLLAWLQDELDRVCSQSYDQCVGDQH
;
A
#
# COMPACT_ATOMS: atom_id res chain seq x y z
N MET A 1 13.67 19.35 -20.66
CA MET A 1 14.03 18.84 -19.32
C MET A 1 13.50 17.42 -19.21
N CYS A 2 14.28 16.44 -19.70
CA CYS A 2 13.84 15.05 -19.85
C CYS A 2 13.83 14.36 -18.48
N TRP A 3 12.67 13.88 -18.05
CA TRP A 3 12.49 12.99 -16.88
C TRP A 3 13.07 11.57 -17.12
N GLU A 4 14.07 11.43 -17.99
CA GLU A 4 14.67 10.17 -18.46
C GLU A 4 15.66 9.52 -17.48
N HIS A 5 15.81 10.06 -16.26
CA HIS A 5 16.56 9.37 -15.22
C HIS A 5 15.69 8.28 -14.56
N SER A 6 15.49 7.18 -15.29
CA SER A 6 14.93 5.91 -14.78
C SER A 6 15.60 5.47 -13.48
N ALA A 7 16.90 5.75 -13.34
CA ALA A 7 17.68 5.54 -12.12
C ALA A 7 17.14 6.34 -10.93
N TRP A 8 16.81 7.62 -11.11
CA TRP A 8 16.24 8.44 -10.05
C TRP A 8 14.86 7.94 -9.65
N SER A 9 13.99 7.68 -10.62
CA SER A 9 12.63 7.19 -10.34
C SER A 9 12.67 5.86 -9.58
N ARG A 10 13.60 4.97 -9.93
CA ARG A 10 13.79 3.70 -9.23
C ARG A 10 14.37 3.89 -7.84
N ALA A 11 15.35 4.77 -7.66
CA ALA A 11 15.95 5.06 -6.36
C ALA A 11 14.93 5.70 -5.40
N ALA A 12 14.19 6.71 -5.86
CA ALA A 12 13.12 7.36 -5.10
C ALA A 12 12.04 6.35 -4.69
N LEU A 13 11.62 5.48 -5.62
CA LEU A 13 10.65 4.42 -5.33
C LEU A 13 11.18 3.44 -4.29
N ALA A 14 12.40 2.93 -4.46
CA ALA A 14 13.00 2.00 -3.52
C ALA A 14 13.13 2.61 -2.11
N GLU A 15 13.48 3.88 -2.03
CA GLU A 15 13.58 4.58 -0.75
C GLU A 15 12.22 4.75 -0.08
N LEU A 16 11.22 5.20 -0.83
CA LEU A 16 9.87 5.35 -0.29
C LEU A 16 9.24 4.01 0.12
N LEU A 17 9.50 2.92 -0.62
CA LEU A 17 9.05 1.59 -0.22
C LEU A 17 9.70 1.13 1.09
N TRP A 18 10.98 1.41 1.28
CA TRP A 18 11.67 1.14 2.54
C TRP A 18 11.10 1.95 3.70
N GLN A 19 10.84 3.24 3.48
CA GLN A 19 10.20 4.07 4.49
C GLN A 19 8.79 3.55 4.83
N MET A 20 8.01 3.11 3.85
CA MET A 20 6.73 2.44 4.09
C MET A 20 6.89 1.16 4.92
N ALA A 21 7.99 0.43 4.73
CA ALA A 21 8.27 -0.81 5.42
C ALA A 21 8.87 -0.65 6.82
N TYR A 22 9.51 0.48 7.15
CA TYR A 22 10.31 0.60 8.38
C TYR A 22 10.15 1.92 9.15
N ALA A 23 9.68 3.02 8.54
CA ALA A 23 9.58 4.32 9.22
C ALA A 23 8.64 4.31 10.43
N TYR A 24 8.89 5.19 11.40
CA TYR A 24 8.03 5.32 12.58
C TYR A 24 6.60 5.72 12.20
N CYS A 25 5.62 5.27 13.00
CA CYS A 25 4.20 5.46 12.70
C CYS A 25 3.80 6.94 12.50
N HIS A 26 4.47 7.89 13.16
CA HIS A 26 4.14 9.32 13.06
C HIS A 26 4.64 9.96 11.75
N GLU A 27 5.67 9.39 11.12
CA GLU A 27 6.22 9.88 9.84
C GLU A 27 5.58 9.17 8.64
N LEU A 28 4.94 8.02 8.87
CA LEU A 28 4.38 7.17 7.82
C LEU A 28 3.47 7.93 6.84
N ARG A 29 2.68 8.89 7.32
CA ARG A 29 1.80 9.71 6.48
C ARG A 29 2.60 10.50 5.43
N ARG A 30 3.73 11.11 5.83
CA ARG A 30 4.59 11.87 4.93
C ARG A 30 5.11 10.97 3.81
N HIS A 31 5.57 9.77 4.16
CA HIS A 31 6.11 8.82 3.19
C HIS A 31 5.04 8.24 2.27
N SER A 32 3.83 7.96 2.79
CA SER A 32 2.71 7.51 1.97
C SER A 32 2.28 8.57 0.96
N ASP A 33 2.22 9.83 1.38
CA ASP A 33 1.80 10.94 0.51
C ASP A 33 2.85 11.17 -0.60
N ALA A 34 4.14 11.13 -0.25
CA ALA A 34 5.24 11.22 -1.22
C ALA A 34 5.24 10.06 -2.21
N LEU A 35 5.01 8.83 -1.75
CA LEU A 35 4.90 7.66 -2.62
C LEU A 35 3.69 7.75 -3.54
N ALA A 36 2.53 8.16 -3.02
CA ALA A 36 1.34 8.36 -3.84
C ALA A 36 1.60 9.38 -4.95
N ALA A 37 2.20 10.53 -4.63
CA ALA A 37 2.56 11.54 -5.63
C ALA A 37 3.49 10.96 -6.70
N LEU A 38 4.53 10.20 -6.31
CA LEU A 38 5.46 9.56 -7.24
C LEU A 38 4.76 8.55 -8.17
N LEU A 39 3.85 7.74 -7.64
CA LEU A 39 3.11 6.75 -8.44
C LEU A 39 2.07 7.37 -9.39
N LEU A 40 1.61 8.58 -9.08
CA LEU A 40 0.61 9.31 -9.86
C LEU A 40 1.21 10.27 -10.89
N LEU A 41 2.53 10.43 -10.94
CA LEU A 41 3.20 11.13 -12.03
C LEU A 41 2.82 10.46 -13.35
N ASP A 42 2.18 11.20 -14.25
CA ASP A 42 1.70 10.73 -15.55
C ASP A 42 2.80 10.92 -16.59
N ASP A 43 3.75 9.98 -16.60
CA ASP A 43 4.86 9.93 -17.53
C ASP A 43 5.02 8.50 -18.08
N SER A 44 5.95 8.31 -19.02
CA SER A 44 6.22 7.01 -19.66
C SER A 44 6.68 5.91 -18.68
N TRP A 45 7.10 6.27 -17.46
CA TRP A 45 7.57 5.35 -16.42
C TRP A 45 6.51 5.02 -15.36
N GLN A 46 5.31 5.62 -15.42
CA GLN A 46 4.25 5.39 -14.45
C GLN A 46 3.92 3.90 -14.28
N HIS A 47 3.78 3.18 -15.39
CA HIS A 47 3.48 1.76 -15.37
C HIS A 47 4.58 0.96 -14.65
N HIS A 48 5.85 1.23 -14.96
CA HIS A 48 6.99 0.59 -14.29
C HIS A 48 7.02 0.88 -12.79
N ARG A 49 6.74 2.13 -12.39
CA ARG A 49 6.66 2.51 -10.98
C ARG A 49 5.58 1.74 -10.24
N ILE A 50 4.36 1.66 -10.80
CA ILE A 50 3.23 0.97 -10.20
C ILE A 50 3.50 -0.54 -10.09
N HIS A 51 4.00 -1.15 -11.16
CA HIS A 51 4.37 -2.56 -11.16
C HIS A 51 5.38 -2.88 -10.05
N ASN A 52 6.42 -2.06 -9.90
CA ASN A 52 7.44 -2.24 -8.88
C ASN A 52 6.95 -1.90 -7.47
N ALA A 53 6.02 -0.96 -7.31
CA ALA A 53 5.41 -0.68 -6.01
C ALA A 53 4.57 -1.85 -5.51
N ILE A 54 3.88 -2.56 -6.42
CA ILE A 54 3.09 -3.75 -6.09
C ILE A 54 4.00 -4.95 -5.79
N LYS A 55 4.98 -5.23 -6.66
CA LYS A 55 5.85 -6.41 -6.57
C LYS A 55 6.98 -6.26 -5.56
N GLY A 56 7.54 -5.06 -5.43
CA GLY A 56 8.85 -4.81 -4.82
C GLY A 56 9.93 -4.58 -5.87
N VAL A 57 11.02 -3.94 -5.44
CA VAL A 57 12.18 -3.62 -6.30
C VAL A 57 13.29 -4.67 -6.15
N SER A 58 13.39 -5.29 -4.98
CA SER A 58 14.30 -6.38 -4.63
C SER A 58 13.79 -7.08 -3.35
N GLU A 59 14.42 -8.19 -2.94
CA GLU A 59 14.09 -8.89 -1.68
C GLU A 59 14.18 -7.98 -0.45
N GLU A 60 15.15 -7.05 -0.44
CA GLU A 60 15.34 -6.06 0.63
C GLU A 60 14.36 -4.88 0.54
N ARG A 61 13.72 -4.70 -0.61
CA ARG A 61 12.81 -3.59 -0.91
C ARG A 61 11.43 -4.16 -1.30
N PRO A 62 10.70 -4.72 -0.32
CA PRO A 62 9.43 -5.40 -0.57
C PRO A 62 8.39 -4.43 -1.12
N GLY A 63 7.46 -4.96 -1.91
CA GLY A 63 6.31 -4.19 -2.39
C GLY A 63 5.33 -3.83 -1.29
N LEU A 64 4.35 -3.00 -1.62
CA LEU A 64 3.29 -2.55 -0.70
C LEU A 64 2.45 -3.72 -0.17
N LEU A 65 2.15 -4.71 -1.03
CA LEU A 65 1.34 -5.86 -0.63
C LEU A 65 2.06 -6.74 0.40
N GLU A 66 3.36 -6.95 0.19
CA GLU A 66 4.17 -7.73 1.12
C GLU A 66 4.39 -6.95 2.42
N THR A 67 4.71 -5.66 2.33
CA THR A 67 4.84 -4.78 3.49
C THR A 67 3.57 -4.79 4.34
N ALA A 68 2.39 -4.66 3.72
CA ALA A 68 1.11 -4.76 4.41
C ALA A 68 0.91 -6.15 5.04
N GLY A 69 1.25 -7.21 4.32
CA GLY A 69 1.14 -8.60 4.79
C GLY A 69 1.99 -8.89 6.02
N ARG A 70 3.21 -8.32 6.09
CA ARG A 70 4.10 -8.40 7.26
C ARG A 70 3.59 -7.55 8.43
N ALA A 71 3.00 -6.39 8.14
CA ALA A 71 2.56 -5.43 9.15
C ALA A 71 1.22 -5.78 9.82
N ARG A 72 0.32 -6.50 9.14
CA ARG A 72 -1.09 -6.67 9.56
C ARG A 72 -1.31 -7.25 10.96
N GLY A 73 -0.36 -8.02 11.50
CA GLY A 73 -0.49 -8.64 12.83
C GLY A 73 -0.12 -7.74 14.02
N HIS A 74 0.83 -6.82 13.83
CA HIS A 74 1.40 -6.02 14.94
C HIS A 74 1.44 -4.51 14.67
N TYR A 75 1.44 -4.12 13.40
CA TYR A 75 1.56 -2.73 12.94
C TYR A 75 0.41 -2.38 12.00
N GLN A 76 -0.83 -2.57 12.48
CA GLN A 76 -2.04 -2.42 11.66
C GLN A 76 -2.09 -1.07 10.95
N LYS A 77 -1.75 0.06 11.61
CA LYS A 77 -1.69 1.40 10.97
C LYS A 77 -0.84 1.42 9.68
N ARG A 78 0.28 0.69 9.66
CA ARG A 78 1.14 0.54 8.48
C ARG A 78 0.50 -0.31 7.40
N ALA A 79 -0.12 -1.43 7.79
CA ALA A 79 -0.86 -2.26 6.86
C ALA A 79 -2.00 -1.48 6.18
N TYR A 80 -2.80 -0.74 6.97
CA TYR A 80 -3.84 0.16 6.48
C TYR A 80 -3.31 1.22 5.53
N ALA A 81 -2.19 1.88 5.85
CA ALA A 81 -1.60 2.89 4.98
C ALA A 81 -1.18 2.31 3.62
N CYS A 82 -0.56 1.12 3.62
CA CYS A 82 -0.18 0.43 2.39
C CYS A 82 -1.41 0.05 1.55
N VAL A 83 -2.43 -0.55 2.17
CA VAL A 83 -3.67 -0.93 1.47
C VAL A 83 -4.39 0.30 0.93
N LYS A 84 -4.53 1.36 1.73
CA LYS A 84 -5.15 2.63 1.31
C LYS A 84 -4.42 3.25 0.12
N LEU A 85 -3.09 3.21 0.11
CA LEU A 85 -2.29 3.72 -1.00
C LEU A 85 -2.51 2.88 -2.26
N VAL A 86 -2.52 1.55 -2.15
CA VAL A 86 -2.83 0.67 -3.28
C VAL A 86 -4.22 0.97 -3.84
N VAL A 87 -5.26 1.02 -3.00
CA VAL A 87 -6.61 1.41 -3.43
C VAL A 87 -6.60 2.77 -4.14
N GLY A 88 -5.96 3.78 -3.55
CA GLY A 88 -5.90 5.12 -4.11
C GLY A 88 -5.25 5.17 -5.50
N VAL A 89 -4.21 4.38 -5.74
CA VAL A 89 -3.59 4.26 -7.07
C VAL A 89 -4.51 3.50 -8.03
N LEU A 90 -5.06 2.35 -7.62
CA LEU A 90 -5.97 1.54 -8.44
C LEU A 90 -7.21 2.33 -8.90
N SER A 91 -7.74 3.21 -8.05
CA SER A 91 -8.90 4.04 -8.35
C SER A 91 -8.60 5.21 -9.31
N ARG A 92 -7.33 5.61 -9.46
CA ARG A 92 -6.93 6.79 -10.24
C ARG A 92 -6.17 6.45 -11.51
N VAL A 93 -5.54 5.27 -11.57
CA VAL A 93 -4.71 4.85 -12.69
C VAL A 93 -5.29 3.57 -13.30
N PRO A 94 -5.98 3.65 -14.46
CA PRO A 94 -6.72 2.52 -15.04
C PRO A 94 -5.89 1.24 -15.25
N HIS A 95 -4.62 1.39 -15.64
CA HIS A 95 -3.73 0.25 -15.89
C HIS A 95 -3.14 -0.38 -14.62
N ALA A 96 -3.29 0.25 -13.45
CA ALA A 96 -2.77 -0.26 -12.20
C ALA A 96 -3.47 -1.56 -11.77
N LEU A 97 -4.78 -1.66 -12.03
CA LEU A 97 -5.55 -2.87 -11.75
C LEU A 97 -5.10 -4.04 -12.62
N HIS A 98 -4.80 -3.77 -13.89
CA HIS A 98 -4.23 -4.77 -14.80
C HIS A 98 -2.86 -5.24 -14.31
N ALA A 99 -1.98 -4.32 -13.88
CA ALA A 99 -0.66 -4.67 -13.33
C ALA A 99 -0.77 -5.56 -12.08
N LEU A 100 -1.73 -5.27 -11.19
CA LEU A 100 -2.00 -6.09 -9.99
C LEU A 100 -2.51 -7.50 -10.36
N HIS A 101 -3.43 -7.60 -11.31
CA HIS A 101 -4.03 -8.88 -11.70
C HIS A 101 -3.15 -9.74 -12.62
N ALA A 102 -2.25 -9.13 -13.38
CA ALA A 102 -1.28 -9.82 -14.22
C ALA A 102 -0.31 -10.67 -13.41
N GLN A 103 -0.05 -10.30 -12.16
CA GLN A 103 0.81 -11.04 -11.24
C GLN A 103 -0.01 -11.96 -10.33
N GLY A 104 0.08 -13.27 -10.55
CA GLY A 104 -0.71 -14.27 -9.79
C GLY A 104 -0.53 -14.16 -8.27
N ASP A 105 0.71 -13.94 -7.80
CA ASP A 105 1.00 -13.81 -6.37
C ASP A 105 0.56 -12.46 -5.80
N ALA A 106 0.68 -11.37 -6.57
CA ALA A 106 0.16 -10.07 -6.14
C ALA A 106 -1.37 -10.13 -5.99
N ARG A 107 -2.07 -10.71 -6.95
CA ARG A 107 -3.52 -10.95 -6.88
C ARG A 107 -3.91 -11.79 -5.67
N ARG A 108 -3.12 -12.80 -5.31
CA ARG A 108 -3.34 -13.63 -4.12
C ARG A 108 -3.17 -12.82 -2.83
N ARG A 109 -2.05 -12.10 -2.69
CA ARG A 109 -1.75 -11.23 -1.54
C ARG A 109 -2.81 -10.14 -1.37
N TRP A 110 -3.23 -9.54 -2.48
CA TRP A 110 -4.30 -8.54 -2.50
C TRP A 110 -5.60 -9.08 -1.91
N ARG A 111 -6.07 -10.25 -2.37
CA ARG A 111 -7.27 -10.88 -1.81
C ARG A 111 -7.14 -11.20 -0.32
N GLN A 112 -5.99 -11.68 0.12
CA GLN A 112 -5.73 -11.97 1.54
C GLN A 112 -5.75 -10.70 2.41
N LEU A 113 -5.24 -9.58 1.88
CA LEU A 113 -5.28 -8.29 2.57
C LEU A 113 -6.69 -7.73 2.64
N LEU A 114 -7.49 -7.87 1.57
CA LEU A 114 -8.88 -7.45 1.57
C LEU A 114 -9.72 -8.27 2.56
N ALA A 115 -9.53 -9.60 2.62
CA ALA A 115 -10.21 -10.44 3.60
C ALA A 115 -9.85 -10.02 5.03
N TRP A 116 -8.55 -9.86 5.31
CA TRP A 116 -8.11 -9.36 6.62
C TRP A 116 -8.70 -7.99 6.97
N LEU A 117 -8.74 -7.06 6.01
CA LEU A 117 -9.30 -5.72 6.21
C LEU A 117 -10.79 -5.80 6.55
N GLN A 118 -11.54 -6.66 5.84
CA GLN A 118 -12.95 -6.88 6.09
C GLN A 118 -13.17 -7.42 7.51
N ASP A 119 -12.45 -8.47 7.90
CA ASP A 119 -12.54 -9.06 9.24
C ASP A 119 -12.27 -8.02 10.34
N GLU A 120 -11.27 -7.15 10.14
CA GLU A 120 -10.92 -6.14 11.14
C GLU A 120 -12.00 -5.04 11.24
N LEU A 121 -12.61 -4.64 10.12
CA LEU A 121 -13.74 -3.70 10.12
C LEU A 121 -14.97 -4.29 10.84
N ASP A 122 -15.27 -5.56 10.61
CA ASP A 122 -16.40 -6.25 11.24
C ASP A 122 -16.21 -6.39 12.76
N ARG A 123 -14.97 -6.57 13.21
CA ARG A 123 -14.61 -6.57 14.64
C ARG A 123 -14.81 -5.20 15.29
N VAL A 124 -14.37 -4.12 14.63
CA VAL A 124 -14.55 -2.74 15.14
C VAL A 124 -16.02 -2.36 15.20
N CYS A 125 -16.81 -2.73 14.20
CA CYS A 125 -18.25 -2.51 14.20
C CYS A 125 -18.91 -3.23 15.38
N SER A 126 -18.63 -4.52 15.57
CA SER A 126 -19.20 -5.31 16.67
C SER A 126 -18.87 -4.71 18.05
N GLN A 127 -17.61 -4.32 18.27
CA GLN A 127 -17.19 -3.69 19.53
C GLN A 127 -17.90 -2.35 19.79
N SER A 128 -18.13 -1.57 18.75
CA SER A 128 -18.86 -0.30 18.85
C SER A 128 -20.34 -0.51 19.21
N TYR A 129 -20.96 -1.59 18.71
CA TYR A 129 -22.32 -1.96 19.08
C TYR A 129 -22.40 -2.41 20.55
N ASP A 130 -21.48 -3.26 21.01
CA ASP A 130 -21.46 -3.75 22.39
C ASP A 130 -21.26 -2.60 23.40
N GLN A 131 -20.42 -1.62 23.07
CA GLN A 131 -20.18 -0.45 23.93
C GLN A 131 -21.42 0.46 24.03
N CYS A 132 -22.15 0.67 22.93
CA CYS A 132 -23.40 1.45 22.94
C CYS A 132 -24.55 0.79 23.69
N VAL A 133 -24.58 -0.55 23.76
CA VAL A 133 -25.61 -1.31 24.51
C VAL A 133 -25.23 -1.42 25.99
N GLY A 134 -23.94 -1.50 26.31
CA GLY A 134 -23.43 -1.56 27.68
C GLY A 134 -23.61 -0.28 28.50
N ASP A 135 -23.64 0.90 27.86
CA ASP A 135 -23.83 2.20 28.52
C ASP A 135 -25.32 2.51 28.88
N GLN A 136 -26.23 1.55 28.69
CA GLN A 136 -27.67 1.70 28.99
C GLN A 136 -28.12 0.99 30.27
N HIS A 137 -27.21 0.50 31.12
CA HIS A 137 -27.49 -0.08 32.45
C HIS A 137 -26.64 0.59 33.53
#